data_AF-A0A920MHI3-F1
#
_entry.id   AF-A0A920MHI3-F1
#
_cell.length_a   1.000
_cell.length_b   1.000
_cell.length_c   1.000
_cell.angle_alpha   90.00
_cell.angle_beta   90.00
_cell.angle_gamma   90.00
#
_symmetry.space_group_name_H-M   'P 1'
#
loop_
_entity.id
_entity.type
_entity.pdbx_description
1 polymer ?
#
loop_
_entity_poly.entity_id
_entity_poly.type
_entity_poly.pdbx_seq_one_letter_code
_entity_poly.pdbx_strand_id
1 'polypeptide(L)'
;MPSKLEIKIKLYEQVAEISDLRGSQPKLSVLYKNLYIAESIDASKNTLSVTIVNGPVDNGFNGEVVALFMTLSNFDDINTGSLKLTHLGTSVIGYYKDTEILFGSPIDLSTKAAAVGELLSEGSCQGTVRFVSTNSL
;
A
#
# COMPACT_ATOMS: atom_id res chain seq x y z
N MET A 1 21.47 5.47 -45.63
CA MET A 1 21.41 4.52 -44.49
C MET A 1 20.57 5.15 -43.38
N PRO A 2 19.66 4.41 -42.71
CA PRO A 2 18.94 4.95 -41.55
C PRO A 2 19.88 4.94 -40.34
N SER A 3 20.11 6.12 -39.75
CA SER A 3 21.07 6.34 -38.66
C SER A 3 20.39 6.67 -37.32
N LYS A 4 19.10 6.37 -37.18
CA LYS A 4 18.31 6.67 -35.98
C LYS A 4 17.59 5.43 -35.49
N LEU A 5 17.73 5.17 -34.19
CA LEU A 5 16.93 4.22 -33.43
C LEU A 5 15.99 5.02 -32.55
N GLU A 6 14.69 4.86 -32.74
CA GLU A 6 13.67 5.44 -31.85
C GLU A 6 13.25 4.40 -30.82
N ILE A 7 13.41 4.74 -29.53
CA ILE A 7 12.99 3.90 -28.40
C ILE A 7 11.89 4.65 -27.64
N LYS A 8 10.77 3.98 -27.36
CA LYS A 8 9.70 4.49 -26.51
C LYS A 8 9.65 3.67 -25.23
N ILE A 9 9.95 4.31 -24.10
CA ILE A 9 9.93 3.68 -22.77
C ILE A 9 8.72 4.22 -22.02
N LYS A 10 7.90 3.33 -21.45
CA LYS A 10 6.83 3.69 -20.51
C LYS A 10 7.28 3.33 -19.11
N LEU A 11 7.39 4.32 -18.24
CA LEU A 11 7.69 4.14 -16.83
C LEU A 11 6.39 4.20 -16.04
N TYR A 12 6.21 3.26 -15.13
CA TYR A 12 5.09 3.24 -14.20
C TYR A 12 5.62 3.58 -12.81
N GLU A 13 4.83 4.31 -12.05
CA GLU A 13 5.11 4.65 -10.67
C GLU A 13 5.12 3.39 -9.80
N GLN A 14 6.14 3.27 -8.96
CA GLN A 14 6.19 2.26 -7.92
C GLN A 14 5.25 2.68 -6.79
N VAL A 15 4.42 1.76 -6.34
CA VAL A 15 3.36 2.00 -5.36
C VAL A 15 3.73 1.40 -4.02
N ALA A 16 4.13 0.12 -4.02
CA ALA A 16 4.40 -0.62 -2.80
C ALA A 16 5.62 -1.52 -2.93
N GLU A 17 6.39 -1.62 -1.85
CA GLU A 17 7.29 -2.74 -1.61
C GLU A 17 6.53 -3.82 -0.85
N ILE A 18 6.47 -5.03 -1.39
CA ILE A 18 5.77 -6.17 -0.79
C ILE A 18 6.80 -7.19 -0.32
N SER A 19 6.75 -7.50 0.98
CA SER A 19 7.45 -8.60 1.63
C SER A 19 6.47 -9.70 2.00
N ASP A 20 6.49 -10.80 1.25
CA ASP A 20 5.65 -11.98 1.53
C ASP A 20 6.43 -12.98 2.40
N LEU A 21 6.01 -13.12 3.66
CA LEU A 21 6.65 -13.94 4.68
C LEU A 21 5.94 -15.29 4.88
N ARG A 22 4.94 -15.63 4.06
CA ARG A 22 4.19 -16.89 4.20
C ARG A 22 5.00 -18.12 3.79
N GLY A 23 6.04 -17.92 2.97
CA GLY A 23 6.95 -18.98 2.53
C GLY A 23 8.10 -19.21 3.50
N SER A 24 8.85 -20.30 3.29
CA SER A 24 10.09 -20.58 4.04
C SER A 24 11.20 -19.55 3.76
N GLN A 25 11.15 -18.89 2.61
CA GLN A 25 12.00 -17.75 2.26
C GLN A 25 11.12 -16.53 1.95
N PRO A 26 11.41 -15.36 2.54
CA PRO A 26 10.74 -14.11 2.21
C PRO A 26 10.85 -13.80 0.71
N LYS A 27 9.73 -13.41 0.09
CA LYS A 27 9.72 -12.90 -1.28
C LYS A 27 9.55 -11.39 -1.27
N LEU A 28 10.49 -10.69 -1.90
CA LEU A 28 10.46 -9.24 -2.04
C LEU A 28 10.06 -8.87 -3.47
N SER A 29 9.11 -7.96 -3.59
CA SER A 29 8.61 -7.50 -4.87
C SER A 29 8.15 -6.05 -4.82
N VAL A 30 8.11 -5.41 -5.97
CA VAL A 30 7.59 -4.05 -6.13
C VAL A 30 6.31 -4.09 -6.94
N LEU A 31 5.25 -3.54 -6.37
CA LEU A 31 3.97 -3.31 -7.02
C LEU A 31 3.99 -1.95 -7.72
N TYR A 32 3.60 -1.94 -8.99
CA TYR A 32 3.47 -0.75 -9.80
C TYR A 32 2.01 -0.32 -9.93
N LYS A 33 1.79 0.96 -10.23
CA LYS A 33 0.45 1.57 -10.39
C LYS A 33 -0.48 0.85 -11.38
N ASN A 34 0.09 0.18 -12.38
CA ASN A 34 -0.65 -0.62 -13.36
C ASN A 34 -0.87 -2.08 -12.92
N LEU A 35 -0.70 -2.40 -11.64
CA LEU A 35 -0.79 -3.74 -11.04
C LEU A 35 0.31 -4.72 -11.50
N TYR A 36 1.31 -4.25 -12.23
CA TYR A 36 2.48 -5.06 -12.53
C TYR A 36 3.29 -5.30 -11.25
N ILE A 37 3.84 -6.51 -11.11
CA ILE A 37 4.70 -6.91 -10.00
C ILE A 37 6.05 -7.32 -10.57
N ALA A 38 7.12 -6.73 -10.06
CA ALA A 38 8.48 -7.14 -10.36
C ALA A 38 9.14 -7.68 -9.09
N GLU A 39 9.82 -8.82 -9.17
CA GLU A 39 10.75 -9.22 -8.12
C GLU A 39 11.91 -8.22 -8.08
N SER A 40 12.07 -7.54 -6.95
CA SER A 40 13.07 -6.49 -6.76
C SER A 40 13.23 -6.19 -5.28
N ILE A 41 14.44 -5.82 -4.90
CA ILE A 41 14.78 -5.30 -3.56
C ILE A 41 14.95 -3.77 -3.56
N ASP A 42 14.85 -3.14 -4.73
CA ASP A 42 15.05 -1.71 -4.91
C ASP A 42 13.71 -1.00 -5.09
N ALA A 43 13.02 -0.75 -3.98
CA ALA A 43 11.84 0.08 -3.93
C ALA A 43 12.19 1.56 -3.67
N SER A 44 11.42 2.47 -4.28
CA SER A 44 11.54 3.90 -4.02
C SER A 44 11.16 4.22 -2.58
N LYS A 45 11.84 5.19 -1.96
CA LYS A 45 11.55 5.63 -0.58
C LYS A 45 10.13 6.13 -0.35
N ASN A 46 9.40 6.46 -1.42
CA ASN A 46 8.03 6.98 -1.36
C ASN A 46 6.98 5.86 -1.48
N THR A 47 7.37 4.62 -1.76
CA THR A 47 6.43 3.50 -1.80
C THR A 47 6.01 3.09 -0.41
N LEU A 48 4.75 2.72 -0.24
CA LEU A 48 4.30 2.10 1.01
C LEU A 48 4.97 0.74 1.20
N SER A 49 5.19 0.33 2.45
CA SER A 49 5.69 -1.00 2.77
C SER A 49 4.50 -1.91 3.09
N VAL A 50 4.41 -3.09 2.47
CA VAL A 50 3.42 -4.13 2.78
C VAL A 50 4.16 -5.39 3.22
N THR A 51 3.86 -5.86 4.41
CA THR A 51 4.31 -7.18 4.90
C THR A 51 3.12 -8.13 4.96
N ILE A 52 3.20 -9.24 4.24
CA ILE A 52 2.19 -10.30 4.26
C ILE A 52 2.69 -11.39 5.20
N VAL A 53 2.03 -11.55 6.35
CA VAL A 53 2.44 -12.55 7.35
C VAL A 53 1.55 -13.80 7.34
N ASN A 54 0.32 -13.68 6.85
CA ASN A 54 -0.62 -14.81 6.79
C ASN A 54 -1.55 -14.72 5.56
N GLY A 55 -2.08 -15.86 5.15
CA GLY A 55 -2.99 -15.99 4.01
C GLY A 55 -4.43 -16.34 4.42
N PRO A 56 -5.36 -16.44 3.45
CA PRO A 56 -5.19 -16.18 2.01
C PRO A 56 -4.94 -14.68 1.72
N VAL A 57 -4.51 -14.36 0.51
CA VAL A 57 -4.45 -12.97 0.01
C VAL A 57 -5.34 -12.94 -1.22
N ASP A 58 -6.41 -12.15 -1.16
CA ASP A 58 -7.39 -12.10 -2.24
C ASP A 58 -6.80 -11.47 -3.50
N ASN A 59 -7.25 -11.93 -4.67
CA ASN A 59 -6.76 -11.43 -5.96
C ASN A 59 -6.94 -9.90 -6.13
N GLY A 60 -7.91 -9.30 -5.44
CA GLY A 60 -8.18 -7.86 -5.46
C GLY A 60 -7.25 -7.03 -4.57
N PHE A 61 -6.49 -7.65 -3.66
CA PHE A 61 -5.72 -6.93 -2.63
C PHE A 61 -4.71 -5.94 -3.22
N ASN A 62 -4.01 -6.30 -4.29
CA ASN A 62 -3.06 -5.38 -4.93
C ASN A 62 -3.77 -4.14 -5.52
N GLY A 63 -5.00 -4.30 -6.01
CA GLY A 63 -5.85 -3.18 -6.44
C GLY A 63 -6.19 -2.24 -5.29
N GLU A 64 -6.53 -2.81 -4.14
CA GLU A 64 -6.83 -2.07 -2.92
C GLU A 64 -5.60 -1.31 -2.40
N VAL A 65 -4.41 -1.91 -2.45
CA VAL A 65 -3.15 -1.25 -2.10
C VAL A 65 -2.84 -0.08 -3.04
N VAL A 66 -3.03 -0.26 -4.35
CA VAL A 66 -2.90 0.85 -5.32
C VAL A 66 -3.91 1.95 -5.04
N ALA A 67 -5.16 1.61 -4.77
CA ALA A 67 -6.21 2.58 -4.49
C ALA A 67 -5.92 3.39 -3.21
N LEU A 68 -5.42 2.72 -2.16
CA LEU A 68 -4.97 3.36 -0.93
C LEU A 68 -3.81 4.32 -1.17
N PHE A 69 -2.76 3.87 -1.88
CA PHE A 69 -1.61 4.71 -2.22
C PHE A 69 -2.06 5.96 -2.98
N MET A 70 -2.80 5.77 -4.07
CA MET A 70 -3.26 6.87 -4.91
C MET A 70 -4.13 7.87 -4.15
N THR A 71 -4.90 7.40 -3.17
CA THR A 71 -5.74 8.27 -2.34
C THR A 71 -4.89 9.10 -1.39
N LEU A 72 -3.96 8.48 -0.67
CA LEU A 72 -3.07 9.17 0.27
C LEU A 72 -2.09 10.13 -0.42
N SER A 73 -1.64 9.79 -1.63
CA SER A 73 -0.77 10.66 -2.43
C SER A 73 -1.42 11.97 -2.88
N ASN A 74 -2.74 12.13 -2.74
CA ASN A 74 -3.43 13.39 -3.01
C ASN A 74 -3.38 14.38 -1.83
N PHE A 75 -2.85 13.97 -0.67
CA PHE A 75 -2.69 14.82 0.49
C PHE A 75 -1.24 15.31 0.58
N ASP A 76 -1.04 16.63 0.51
CA ASP A 76 0.31 17.24 0.44
C ASP A 76 1.19 16.93 1.66
N ASP A 77 0.60 16.77 2.84
CA ASP A 77 1.30 16.54 4.11
C ASP A 77 1.54 15.05 4.42
N ILE A 78 1.15 14.15 3.52
CA ILE A 78 1.27 12.71 3.71
C ILE A 78 2.44 12.13 2.91
N ASN A 79 3.43 11.61 3.63
CA ASN A 79 4.49 10.83 3.02
C ASN A 79 4.12 9.33 3.01
N THR A 80 3.60 8.83 1.90
CA THR A 80 3.21 7.42 1.73
C THR A 80 4.33 6.42 2.07
N GLY A 81 5.60 6.80 1.90
CA GLY A 81 6.75 5.98 2.28
C GLY A 81 6.89 5.72 3.78
N SER A 82 6.21 6.51 4.62
CA SER A 82 6.16 6.30 6.06
C SER A 82 5.04 5.34 6.50
N LEU A 83 4.16 4.94 5.57
CA LEU A 83 3.09 4.01 5.85
C LEU A 83 3.57 2.56 5.70
N LYS A 84 3.40 1.79 6.77
CA LYS A 84 3.68 0.35 6.81
C LYS A 84 2.39 -0.42 7.01
N LEU A 85 2.09 -1.36 6.14
CA LEU A 85 0.93 -2.23 6.20
C LEU A 85 1.36 -3.67 6.54
N THR A 86 0.57 -4.33 7.37
CA THR A 86 0.70 -5.74 7.70
C THR A 86 -0.60 -6.45 7.34
N HIS A 87 -0.54 -7.41 6.42
CA HIS A 87 -1.66 -8.26 6.02
C HIS A 87 -1.67 -9.56 6.82
N LEU A 88 -2.72 -9.76 7.60
CA LEU A 88 -2.91 -10.87 8.55
C LEU A 88 -3.81 -11.99 8.00
N GLY A 89 -4.12 -11.98 6.71
CA GLY A 89 -4.95 -12.97 6.03
C GLY A 89 -6.37 -12.48 5.81
N THR A 90 -7.07 -12.06 6.88
CA THR A 90 -8.43 -11.50 6.79
C THR A 90 -8.50 -10.03 7.16
N SER A 91 -7.38 -9.44 7.59
CA SER A 91 -7.32 -8.05 8.01
C SER A 91 -5.99 -7.41 7.68
N VAL A 92 -6.02 -6.07 7.59
CA VAL A 92 -4.85 -5.23 7.42
C VAL A 92 -4.74 -4.28 8.60
N ILE A 93 -3.52 -4.15 9.10
CA ILE A 93 -3.12 -3.13 10.07
C ILE A 93 -2.12 -2.22 9.39
N GLY A 94 -2.25 -0.92 9.57
CA GLY A 94 -1.30 0.08 9.11
C GLY A 94 -0.64 0.81 10.28
N TYR A 95 0.56 1.31 10.05
CA TYR A 95 1.25 2.22 10.94
C TYR A 95 1.79 3.41 10.14
N TYR A 96 1.40 4.61 10.55
CA TYR A 96 1.93 5.86 10.02
C TYR A 96 2.47 6.69 11.18
N LYS A 97 3.81 6.81 11.27
CA LYS A 97 4.48 7.41 12.44
C LYS A 97 3.99 6.74 13.74
N ASP A 98 3.43 7.50 14.66
CA ASP A 98 2.92 7.04 15.96
C ASP A 98 1.41 6.69 15.94
N THR A 99 0.80 6.61 14.75
CA THR A 99 -0.60 6.23 14.58
C THR A 99 -0.72 4.78 14.10
N GLU A 100 -1.44 3.96 14.87
CA GLU A 100 -1.89 2.64 14.45
C GLU A 100 -3.25 2.77 13.74
N ILE A 101 -3.39 2.11 12.60
CA ILE A 101 -4.60 2.15 11.77
C ILE A 101 -5.10 0.73 11.58
N LEU A 102 -6.18 0.38 12.24
CA LEU A 102 -6.85 -0.91 12.11
C LEU A 102 -7.84 -0.84 10.96
N PHE A 103 -7.37 -1.12 9.74
CA PHE A 103 -8.19 -1.10 8.51
C PHE A 103 -9.26 -2.20 8.50
N GLY A 104 -9.05 -3.29 9.25
CA GLY A 104 -9.94 -4.45 9.22
C GLY A 104 -9.81 -5.17 7.88
N SER A 105 -10.94 -5.64 7.31
CA SER A 105 -10.94 -6.34 6.02
C SER A 105 -10.26 -5.51 4.92
N PRO A 106 -9.42 -6.13 4.05
CA PRO A 106 -8.70 -5.45 2.97
C PRO A 106 -9.60 -5.09 1.77
N ILE A 107 -10.71 -4.42 2.05
CA ILE A 107 -11.69 -3.91 1.08
C ILE A 107 -11.94 -2.42 1.33
N ASP A 108 -12.31 -1.70 0.27
CA ASP A 108 -12.60 -0.27 0.27
C ASP A 108 -11.46 0.56 0.90
N LEU A 109 -10.21 0.14 0.68
CA LEU A 109 -9.03 0.79 1.26
C LEU A 109 -8.86 2.22 0.76
N SER A 110 -9.38 2.59 -0.42
CA SER A 110 -9.44 3.99 -0.87
C SER A 110 -10.34 4.84 0.03
N THR A 111 -11.54 4.38 0.36
CA THR A 111 -12.47 5.09 1.25
C THR A 111 -11.86 5.25 2.63
N LYS A 112 -11.24 4.19 3.16
CA LYS A 112 -10.54 4.24 4.45
C LYS A 112 -9.33 5.16 4.41
N ALA A 113 -8.60 5.17 3.30
CA ALA A 113 -7.47 6.06 3.08
C ALA A 113 -7.89 7.53 3.01
N ALA A 114 -9.03 7.87 2.42
CA ALA A 114 -9.52 9.24 2.40
C ALA A 114 -9.79 9.75 3.83
N ALA A 115 -10.48 8.96 4.65
CA ALA A 115 -10.77 9.30 6.04
C ALA A 115 -9.50 9.39 6.91
N VAL A 116 -8.56 8.46 6.73
CA VAL A 116 -7.24 8.53 7.38
C VAL A 116 -6.46 9.75 6.89
N GLY A 117 -6.52 10.05 5.60
CA GLY A 117 -5.79 11.15 5.00
C GLY A 117 -6.21 12.49 5.60
N GLU A 118 -7.51 12.75 5.66
CA GLU A 118 -8.07 13.93 6.33
C GLU A 118 -7.61 14.03 7.79
N LEU A 119 -7.73 12.93 8.55
CA LEU A 119 -7.32 12.88 9.95
C LEU A 119 -5.82 13.17 10.14
N LEU A 120 -4.96 12.61 9.28
CA LEU A 120 -3.51 12.77 9.35
C LEU A 120 -3.07 14.17 8.89
N SER A 121 -3.83 14.82 8.01
CA SER A 121 -3.56 16.18 7.55
C SER A 121 -3.95 17.25 8.58
N GLU A 122 -4.89 16.99 9.48
CA GLU A 122 -5.33 17.94 10.50
C GLU A 122 -4.35 18.12 11.69
N GLY A 123 -3.26 17.33 11.76
CA GLY A 123 -2.19 17.50 12.76
C GLY A 123 -1.60 16.20 13.29
N SER A 124 -0.93 16.25 14.46
CA SER A 124 -0.29 15.06 15.06
C SER A 124 -1.34 14.11 15.65
N CYS A 125 -1.95 13.29 14.81
CA CYS A 125 -2.72 12.15 15.28
C CYS A 125 -1.77 11.20 16.04
N GLN A 126 -2.13 10.86 17.26
CA GLN A 126 -1.45 9.86 18.09
C GLN A 126 -2.50 8.88 18.61
N GLY A 127 -2.18 7.59 18.59
CA GLY A 127 -3.07 6.52 19.07
C GLY A 127 -3.58 5.61 17.97
N THR A 128 -4.79 5.07 18.14
CA THR A 128 -5.35 4.04 17.27
C THR A 128 -6.59 4.51 16.54
N VAL A 129 -6.57 4.48 15.21
CA VAL A 129 -7.75 4.63 14.35
C VAL A 129 -8.30 3.24 14.05
N ARG A 130 -9.59 3.01 14.28
CA ARG A 130 -10.23 1.72 13.98
C ARG A 130 -11.41 1.91 13.05
N PHE A 131 -11.34 1.27 11.88
CA PHE A 131 -12.48 1.14 11.01
C PHE A 131 -13.40 0.04 11.51
N VAL A 132 -14.65 0.40 11.78
CA VAL A 132 -15.70 -0.54 12.18
C VAL A 132 -16.64 -0.75 11.01
N SER A 133 -16.72 -1.97 10.50
CA SER A 133 -17.75 -2.37 9.54
C SER A 133 -19.02 -2.72 10.28
N THR A 134 -20.17 -2.21 9.82
CA THR A 134 -21.49 -2.49 10.40
C THR A 134 -22.05 -3.88 10.10
N ASN A 135 -21.23 -4.80 9.58
CA ASN A 135 -21.64 -6.19 9.41
C ASN A 135 -21.69 -6.89 10.78
N SER A 136 -22.80 -6.64 11.47
CA SER A 136 -23.32 -7.50 12.51
C SER A 136 -23.89 -8.73 11.83
N LEU A 137 -23.40 -9.91 12.24
CA LEU A 137 -23.87 -11.27 11.94
C LEU A 137 -23.38 -11.90 10.63
#